data_AF-F4CP02-F1
#
_entry.id   AF-F4CP02-F1
#
_cell.length_a   1.000
_cell.length_b   1.000
_cell.length_c   1.000
_cell.angle_alpha   90.00
_cell.angle_beta   90.00
_cell.angle_gamma   90.00
#
_symmetry.space_group_name_H-M   'P 1'
#
loop_
_entity.id
_entity.type
_entity.pdbx_description
1 polymer ?
#
loop_
_entity_poly.entity_id
_entity_poly.type
_entity_poly.pdbx_seq_one_letter_code
_entity_poly.pdbx_strand_id
1 'polypeptide(L)'
;MSAALRVAVVTASVILAAAGLEAPTASAATLPVPLHVTSAAQTSAPCDLASSTSCTYTGSGELPTVTVPPGISRLTAIVTGSQGGTPRGHDPDGGEGGGAGQVIAQLDVHHGQQLQLWIGRRDPQAGYTHGGGGATSSSSQGGASGGGSSAIVSDNKPLVVAGGGGGGGGGGATTTIVRAGSGGHGGSGGKPAQNGQQGNGNYSGGKSPYRCSGGYGGSGEKAHSGKGDSAVANFVLGGGGGGGGGGGYPHGGTAGYSGDGTLTCGGGGGGGGGESFVGKGAHLLAFDGVAGNGDGSIVLSTHLTAAVFHCTHRKEAWRVPTTVTSVDAIVVGAAGGIPTDPGVSGRPGYGARVAATIAPAGSDLTVTVGCDGNSGAGYGDAHGGGRGIAHTFTGFNGGGGGGASSITDAAGTRLVVAGGGGGGGGSTYFAPQARGGNGGSAGYGPGRAGAHGGSGGQGIYGHGGDGAHESKPRGADGEDSAKPPLLGGGGGGGGGGGYAHGGGRGESNSFGGAGGGGGAGDSYADPTRTRGATFEPGADGGNGVVILLYTP
;
A
#
# COMPACT_ATOMS: atom_id res chain seq x y z
N MET A 1 40.30 -9.90 56.33
CA MET A 1 40.53 -10.35 54.94
C MET A 1 39.54 -9.61 54.05
N SER A 2 40.06 -8.93 53.03
CA SER A 2 39.47 -8.23 51.85
C SER A 2 37.95 -8.08 51.74
N ALA A 3 37.36 -7.01 51.19
CA ALA A 3 37.77 -5.68 50.72
C ALA A 3 36.44 -4.92 50.47
N ALA A 4 36.15 -3.85 51.20
CA ALA A 4 36.05 -2.46 50.73
C ALA A 4 35.51 -2.23 49.30
N LEU A 5 34.32 -1.63 49.18
CA LEU A 5 34.06 -0.56 48.22
C LEU A 5 33.06 0.45 48.81
N ARG A 6 33.54 1.64 49.13
CA ARG A 6 32.76 2.78 49.64
C ARG A 6 32.32 3.65 48.47
N VAL A 7 31.01 3.91 48.38
CA VAL A 7 30.43 5.01 47.61
C VAL A 7 30.42 6.25 48.52
N ALA A 8 31.05 7.33 48.07
CA ALA A 8 30.98 8.64 48.73
C ALA A 8 30.46 9.68 47.74
N VAL A 9 29.26 10.17 48.03
CA VAL A 9 28.68 11.41 47.52
C VAL A 9 29.26 12.55 48.35
N VAL A 10 29.80 13.60 47.73
CA VAL A 10 29.88 14.94 48.35
C VAL A 10 29.72 16.03 47.28
N THR A 11 28.95 17.03 47.71
CA THR A 11 28.33 18.21 47.11
C THR A 11 29.22 19.46 46.94
N ALA A 12 28.67 20.43 46.19
CA ALA A 12 28.79 21.90 46.29
C ALA A 12 30.03 22.58 45.65
N SER A 13 30.05 23.84 45.19
CA SER A 13 29.12 24.90 44.70
C SER A 13 30.00 26.14 44.40
N VAL A 14 29.46 27.14 43.66
CA VAL A 14 29.90 28.57 43.58
C VAL A 14 31.17 28.81 42.69
N ILE A 15 31.39 29.84 41.85
CA ILE A 15 31.17 31.31 41.89
C ILE A 15 31.11 31.93 40.47
N LEU A 16 30.26 32.96 40.35
CA LEU A 16 30.08 33.90 39.24
C LEU A 16 31.22 34.94 39.19
N ALA A 17 31.83 35.19 38.03
CA ALA A 17 32.63 36.40 37.79
C ALA A 17 32.42 36.90 36.36
N ALA A 18 31.98 38.15 36.24
CA ALA A 18 31.76 38.88 35.01
C ALA A 18 32.90 39.90 34.79
N ALA A 19 33.46 39.90 33.58
CA ALA A 19 34.12 41.01 32.86
C ALA A 19 34.43 40.42 31.47
N GLY A 20 33.84 40.87 30.35
CA GLY A 20 33.93 42.22 29.80
C GLY A 20 35.15 42.29 28.89
N LEU A 21 34.97 42.14 27.57
CA LEU A 21 35.48 43.01 26.49
C LEU A 21 35.30 42.38 25.10
N GLU A 22 34.55 43.13 24.28
CA GLU A 22 34.72 43.42 22.85
C GLU A 22 34.59 42.31 21.79
N ALA A 23 33.53 42.46 21.00
CA ALA A 23 33.27 41.77 19.74
C ALA A 23 34.14 42.32 18.61
N PRO A 24 34.61 41.46 17.69
CA PRO A 24 34.73 41.82 16.29
C PRO A 24 33.46 41.39 15.55
N THR A 25 32.86 42.36 14.85
CA THR A 25 31.82 42.19 13.84
C THR A 25 32.32 41.28 12.71
N ALA A 26 32.02 39.98 12.81
CA ALA A 26 32.18 39.06 11.69
C ALA A 26 31.02 39.28 10.71
N SER A 27 31.37 39.88 9.58
CA SER A 27 30.56 39.96 8.37
C SER A 27 29.82 38.65 8.11
N ALA A 28 28.50 38.70 8.05
CA ALA A 28 27.68 37.59 7.59
C ALA A 28 28.01 37.34 6.12
N ALA A 29 28.98 36.46 5.87
CA ALA A 29 29.14 35.83 4.58
C ALA A 29 27.90 34.96 4.38
N THR A 30 26.95 35.47 3.60
CA THR A 30 25.81 34.74 3.07
C THR A 30 26.36 33.56 2.27
N LEU A 31 26.49 32.41 2.91
CA LEU A 31 26.81 31.15 2.26
C LEU A 31 25.70 30.84 1.25
N PRO A 32 26.02 30.44 0.01
CA PRO A 32 25.02 30.05 -0.97
C PRO A 32 24.26 28.85 -0.42
N VAL A 33 22.96 29.04 -0.18
CA VAL A 33 22.00 27.99 0.14
C VAL A 33 22.06 26.96 -1.00
N PRO A 34 22.36 25.68 -0.74
CA PRO A 34 22.22 24.64 -1.75
C PRO A 34 20.74 24.52 -2.12
N LEU A 35 20.47 24.55 -3.42
CA LEU A 35 19.14 24.44 -4.02
C LEU A 35 18.35 23.29 -3.40
N HIS A 36 17.16 23.63 -2.92
CA HIS A 36 16.17 22.68 -2.50
C HIS A 36 15.81 21.77 -3.69
N VAL A 37 15.60 20.47 -3.45
CA VAL A 37 14.51 19.77 -4.15
C VAL A 37 13.22 20.20 -3.47
N THR A 38 12.90 21.48 -3.62
CA THR A 38 11.52 21.93 -3.47
C THR A 38 10.73 21.15 -4.49
N SER A 39 9.50 20.75 -4.15
CA SER A 39 8.45 20.47 -5.13
C SER A 39 8.68 21.40 -6.33
N ALA A 40 9.19 20.84 -7.43
CA ALA A 40 9.53 21.62 -8.59
C ALA A 40 8.22 22.29 -9.04
N ALA A 41 8.29 23.59 -9.34
CA ALA A 41 7.16 24.35 -9.82
C ALA A 41 6.43 23.56 -10.91
N GLN A 42 5.11 23.43 -10.75
CA GLN A 42 4.22 22.82 -11.73
C GLN A 42 4.54 23.38 -13.13
N THR A 43 5.04 22.54 -14.02
CA THR A 43 5.15 22.92 -15.43
C THR A 43 4.11 22.18 -16.23
N SER A 44 3.03 22.89 -16.57
CA SER A 44 2.27 22.66 -17.81
C SER A 44 3.10 23.04 -19.06
N ALA A 45 4.33 23.54 -18.88
CA ALA A 45 5.29 23.85 -19.93
C ALA A 45 6.27 22.67 -20.17
N PRO A 46 6.74 22.47 -21.41
CA PRO A 46 7.71 21.44 -21.73
C PRO A 46 9.03 21.72 -20.99
N CYS A 47 9.35 20.87 -20.02
CA CYS A 47 10.67 20.84 -19.40
C CYS A 47 11.72 20.47 -20.45
N ASP A 48 12.84 21.19 -20.46
CA ASP A 48 13.95 20.94 -21.37
C ASP A 48 14.86 19.84 -20.81
N LEU A 49 14.74 18.63 -21.35
CA LEU A 49 15.59 17.49 -21.00
C LEU A 49 17.08 17.70 -21.32
N ALA A 50 17.44 18.67 -22.17
CA ALA A 50 18.83 18.95 -22.50
C ALA A 50 19.56 19.75 -21.40
N SER A 51 18.82 20.57 -20.64
CA SER A 51 19.36 21.44 -19.59
C SER A 51 18.93 21.04 -18.18
N SER A 52 18.02 20.08 -18.04
CA SER A 52 17.49 19.62 -16.75
C SER A 52 18.00 18.24 -16.37
N THR A 53 18.30 18.04 -15.09
CA THR A 53 18.64 16.71 -14.54
C THR A 53 17.44 15.78 -14.49
N SER A 54 16.25 16.33 -14.27
CA SER A 54 14.97 15.62 -14.28
C SER A 54 13.82 16.55 -14.63
N CYS A 55 12.83 16.03 -15.34
CA CYS A 55 11.59 16.72 -15.69
C CYS A 55 10.41 16.01 -15.03
N THR A 56 9.62 16.75 -14.27
CA THR A 56 8.38 16.24 -13.64
C THR A 56 7.17 16.79 -14.37
N TYR A 57 6.30 15.88 -14.80
CA TYR A 57 5.08 16.16 -15.53
C TYR A 57 3.89 15.76 -14.67
N THR A 58 3.02 16.73 -14.42
CA THR A 58 1.76 16.59 -13.68
C THR A 58 0.65 17.26 -14.48
N GLY A 59 -0.60 16.89 -14.27
CA GLY A 59 -1.72 17.44 -15.02
C GLY A 59 -2.74 16.35 -15.33
N SER A 60 -3.35 16.40 -16.51
CA SER A 60 -4.37 15.43 -16.87
C SER A 60 -4.54 15.25 -18.37
N GLY A 61 -4.77 14.01 -18.79
CA GLY A 61 -4.94 13.68 -20.19
C GLY A 61 -3.61 13.73 -20.94
N GLU A 62 -3.68 14.01 -22.23
CA GLU A 62 -2.51 14.15 -23.09
C GLU A 62 -1.76 15.46 -22.80
N LEU A 63 -0.47 15.35 -22.54
CA LEU A 63 0.43 16.48 -22.35
C LEU A 63 1.26 16.74 -23.62
N PRO A 64 1.92 17.91 -23.74
CA PRO A 64 2.80 18.20 -24.87
C PRO A 64 3.85 17.11 -25.09
N THR A 65 4.04 16.73 -26.35
CA THR A 65 5.05 15.76 -26.77
C THR A 65 6.45 16.24 -26.39
N VAL A 66 7.23 15.33 -25.80
CA VAL A 66 8.63 15.55 -25.44
C VAL A 66 9.53 15.01 -26.55
N THR A 67 10.44 15.84 -27.05
CA THR A 67 11.43 15.43 -28.04
C THR A 67 12.74 15.08 -27.33
N VAL A 68 13.27 13.89 -27.59
CA VAL A 68 14.54 13.45 -27.01
C VAL A 68 15.70 14.27 -27.61
N PRO A 69 16.50 14.97 -26.78
CA PRO A 69 17.57 15.82 -27.28
C PRO A 69 18.76 15.01 -27.83
N PRO A 70 19.64 15.64 -28.62
CA PRO A 70 20.86 14.98 -29.11
C PRO A 70 21.71 14.46 -27.95
N GLY A 71 22.35 13.30 -28.15
CA GLY A 71 23.28 12.71 -27.17
C GLY A 71 22.63 11.88 -26.07
N ILE A 72 21.30 11.88 -25.96
CA ILE A 72 20.57 11.01 -25.02
C ILE A 72 20.13 9.72 -25.72
N SER A 73 20.62 8.59 -25.22
CA SER A 73 20.24 7.26 -25.68
C SER A 73 19.39 6.49 -24.65
N ARG A 74 19.23 7.05 -23.46
CA ARG A 74 18.60 6.38 -22.32
C ARG A 74 17.95 7.39 -21.38
N LEU A 75 16.74 7.08 -20.92
CA LEU A 75 16.04 7.83 -19.88
C LEU A 75 15.60 6.91 -18.77
N THR A 76 15.65 7.37 -17.53
CA THR A 76 14.94 6.73 -16.42
C THR A 76 13.58 7.41 -16.28
N ALA A 77 12.52 6.60 -16.29
CA ALA A 77 11.14 7.04 -16.17
C ALA A 77 10.51 6.50 -14.89
N ILE A 78 9.84 7.38 -14.13
CA ILE A 78 8.97 7.01 -13.01
C ILE A 78 7.56 7.45 -13.40
N VAL A 79 6.69 6.50 -13.68
CA VAL A 79 5.32 6.73 -14.15
C VAL A 79 4.37 6.29 -13.05
N THR A 80 3.49 7.17 -12.58
CA THR A 80 2.46 6.85 -11.58
C THR A 80 1.09 7.10 -12.18
N GLY A 81 0.19 6.12 -12.10
CA GLY A 81 -1.23 6.28 -12.42
C GLY A 81 -1.94 7.15 -11.38
N SER A 82 -3.26 7.28 -11.48
CA SER A 82 -4.04 8.00 -10.47
C SER A 82 -4.72 7.07 -9.46
N GLN A 83 -5.02 7.60 -8.29
CA GLN A 83 -5.81 6.91 -7.27
C GLN A 83 -7.26 6.74 -7.73
N GLY A 84 -7.95 5.72 -7.23
CA GLY A 84 -9.40 5.68 -7.26
C GLY A 84 -10.05 6.73 -6.35
N GLY A 85 -11.29 7.09 -6.64
CA GLY A 85 -12.08 7.97 -5.79
C GLY A 85 -12.57 7.28 -4.51
N THR A 86 -12.85 8.08 -3.49
CA THR A 86 -13.53 7.66 -2.26
C THR A 86 -14.92 8.29 -2.23
N PRO A 87 -16.00 7.52 -1.96
CA PRO A 87 -17.34 8.07 -1.81
C PRO A 87 -17.39 9.15 -0.73
N ARG A 88 -18.09 10.26 -1.00
CA ARG A 88 -18.27 11.36 -0.03
C ARG A 88 -19.70 11.37 0.48
N GLY A 89 -19.85 11.49 1.80
CA GLY A 89 -21.12 11.79 2.45
C GLY A 89 -21.89 10.58 3.00
N HIS A 90 -22.12 10.63 4.31
CA HIS A 90 -22.95 9.78 5.18
C HIS A 90 -22.30 8.51 5.76
N ASP A 91 -22.71 8.27 7.01
CA ASP A 91 -22.23 7.29 7.98
C ASP A 91 -23.11 6.03 7.88
N PRO A 92 -22.55 4.82 7.70
CA PRO A 92 -21.13 4.46 7.70
C PRO A 92 -20.40 4.85 6.42
N ASP A 93 -19.11 5.09 6.57
CA ASP A 93 -18.21 5.48 5.49
C ASP A 93 -18.23 4.48 4.32
N GLY A 94 -18.27 5.02 3.10
CA GLY A 94 -17.90 4.29 1.90
C GLY A 94 -16.44 3.83 1.95
N GLY A 95 -16.10 2.84 1.12
CA GLY A 95 -14.74 2.33 1.05
C GLY A 95 -13.78 3.38 0.47
N GLU A 96 -12.52 3.38 0.92
CA GLU A 96 -11.48 4.19 0.29
C GLU A 96 -11.18 3.72 -1.14
N GLY A 97 -10.85 4.65 -2.05
CA GLY A 97 -10.33 4.31 -3.37
C GLY A 97 -8.95 3.66 -3.32
N GLY A 98 -8.72 2.71 -4.22
CA GLY A 98 -7.45 1.98 -4.34
C GLY A 98 -6.29 2.86 -4.80
N GLY A 99 -5.07 2.44 -4.47
CA GLY A 99 -3.84 3.14 -4.84
C GLY A 99 -3.57 3.14 -6.35
N ALA A 100 -2.75 4.08 -6.80
CA ALA A 100 -2.23 4.10 -8.15
C ALA A 100 -1.14 3.03 -8.33
N GLY A 101 -1.00 2.48 -9.52
CA GLY A 101 0.22 1.76 -9.91
C GLY A 101 1.35 2.74 -10.20
N GLN A 102 2.57 2.31 -9.96
CA GLN A 102 3.82 2.99 -10.30
C GLN A 102 4.71 2.04 -11.08
N VAL A 103 5.33 2.57 -12.13
CA VAL A 103 6.30 1.85 -12.96
C VAL A 103 7.58 2.65 -12.99
N ILE A 104 8.67 2.01 -12.62
CA ILE A 104 10.01 2.53 -12.83
C ILE A 104 10.63 1.74 -13.96
N ALA A 105 11.04 2.44 -15.02
CA ALA A 105 11.56 1.82 -16.23
C ALA A 105 12.72 2.62 -16.82
N GLN A 106 13.60 1.92 -17.52
CA GLN A 106 14.64 2.51 -18.33
C GLN A 106 14.20 2.48 -19.80
N LEU A 107 14.09 3.64 -20.43
CA LEU A 107 13.69 3.78 -21.82
C LEU A 107 14.94 3.81 -22.70
N ASP A 108 14.99 2.95 -23.71
CA ASP A 108 15.96 3.07 -24.79
C ASP A 108 15.41 4.09 -25.79
N VAL A 109 16.12 5.21 -25.93
CA VAL A 109 15.66 6.34 -26.76
C VAL A 109 16.70 6.73 -27.80
N HIS A 110 16.29 7.50 -28.80
CA HIS A 110 17.18 8.09 -29.80
C HIS A 110 16.88 9.57 -30.02
N HIS A 111 17.88 10.29 -30.50
CA HIS A 111 17.75 11.72 -30.82
C HIS A 111 16.57 11.97 -31.77
N GLY A 112 15.72 12.94 -31.41
CA GLY A 112 14.55 13.34 -32.19
C GLY A 112 13.32 12.46 -31.97
N GLN A 113 13.43 11.38 -31.18
CA GLN A 113 12.29 10.54 -30.82
C GLN A 113 11.25 11.36 -30.06
N GLN A 114 9.99 11.16 -30.40
CA GLN A 114 8.85 11.82 -29.79
C GLN A 114 8.18 10.93 -28.74
N LEU A 115 8.06 11.47 -27.53
CA LEU A 115 7.40 10.82 -26.39
C LEU A 115 6.13 11.59 -26.06
N GLN A 116 4.98 10.98 -26.36
CA GLN A 116 3.67 11.46 -25.91
C GLN A 116 3.45 11.03 -24.47
N LEU A 117 3.05 11.98 -23.63
CA LEU A 117 2.85 11.75 -22.20
C LEU A 117 1.36 11.84 -21.87
N TRP A 118 0.88 10.86 -21.12
CA TRP A 118 -0.50 10.80 -20.65
C TRP A 118 -0.51 10.73 -19.14
N ILE A 119 -1.30 11.61 -18.49
CA ILE A 119 -1.44 11.63 -17.03
C ILE A 119 -2.87 11.25 -16.64
N GLY A 120 -2.99 10.20 -15.83
CA GLY A 120 -4.26 9.77 -15.25
C GLY A 120 -4.81 10.76 -14.23
N ARG A 121 -6.14 10.80 -14.05
CA ARG A 121 -6.79 11.52 -12.93
C ARG A 121 -7.72 10.63 -12.13
N ARG A 122 -8.11 11.11 -10.94
CA ARG A 122 -9.24 10.55 -10.18
C ARG A 122 -10.59 10.64 -10.92
N ASP A 123 -10.68 11.53 -11.89
CA ASP A 123 -11.78 11.60 -12.84
C ASP A 123 -11.72 10.38 -13.79
N PRO A 124 -12.82 9.62 -13.93
CA PRO A 124 -12.85 8.46 -14.82
C PRO A 124 -12.48 8.80 -16.28
N GLN A 125 -12.58 10.06 -16.71
CA GLN A 125 -12.40 10.46 -18.12
C GLN A 125 -11.00 10.97 -18.52
N ALA A 126 -9.97 10.84 -17.67
CA ALA A 126 -8.63 11.30 -18.04
C ALA A 126 -7.52 10.27 -17.75
N GLY A 127 -6.58 10.15 -18.69
CA GLY A 127 -5.46 9.22 -18.68
C GLY A 127 -5.26 8.57 -20.04
N TYR A 128 -4.24 7.71 -20.18
CA TYR A 128 -4.06 6.90 -21.39
C TYR A 128 -5.19 5.87 -21.53
N THR A 129 -5.59 5.28 -20.41
CA THR A 129 -6.84 4.52 -20.29
C THR A 129 -7.66 5.08 -19.14
N HIS A 130 -8.96 5.15 -19.37
CA HIS A 130 -9.95 5.74 -18.48
C HIS A 130 -10.27 4.83 -17.30
N GLY A 131 -10.55 5.44 -16.16
CA GLY A 131 -11.19 4.74 -15.04
C GLY A 131 -12.68 4.53 -15.31
N GLY A 132 -13.26 3.52 -14.68
CA GLY A 132 -14.70 3.26 -14.66
C GLY A 132 -15.42 4.22 -13.71
N GLY A 133 -16.65 4.59 -14.07
CA GLY A 133 -17.54 5.33 -13.16
C GLY A 133 -18.07 4.45 -12.03
N GLY A 134 -18.25 5.03 -10.84
CA GLY A 134 -18.96 4.38 -9.73
C GLY A 134 -20.46 4.27 -9.99
N ALA A 135 -21.10 3.27 -9.38
CA ALA A 135 -22.52 3.06 -9.46
C ALA A 135 -23.28 4.08 -8.59
N THR A 136 -24.42 4.54 -9.09
CA THR A 136 -25.34 5.37 -8.31
C THR A 136 -26.22 4.53 -7.40
N SER A 137 -26.63 5.10 -6.27
CA SER A 137 -27.68 4.56 -5.39
C SER A 137 -28.77 5.61 -5.21
N SER A 138 -30.03 5.18 -5.19
CA SER A 138 -31.20 6.05 -5.05
C SER A 138 -31.52 6.41 -3.60
N SER A 139 -30.96 5.66 -2.65
CA SER A 139 -31.36 5.70 -1.23
C SER A 139 -30.21 5.40 -0.27
N SER A 140 -29.03 5.04 -0.79
CA SER A 140 -27.78 4.87 -0.06
C SER A 140 -26.67 5.71 -0.71
N GLN A 141 -25.43 5.59 -0.23
CA GLN A 141 -24.30 6.27 -0.85
C GLN A 141 -23.93 5.62 -2.19
N GLY A 142 -23.64 6.44 -3.21
CA GLY A 142 -23.08 5.96 -4.48
C GLY A 142 -21.63 5.49 -4.33
N GLY A 143 -21.20 4.58 -5.20
CA GLY A 143 -19.79 4.23 -5.32
C GLY A 143 -18.99 5.34 -6.02
N ALA A 144 -17.68 5.35 -5.80
CA ALA A 144 -16.77 6.31 -6.43
C ALA A 144 -16.15 5.76 -7.73
N SER A 145 -15.62 6.66 -8.56
CA SER A 145 -14.92 6.30 -9.80
C SER A 145 -13.56 5.65 -9.55
N GLY A 146 -13.08 4.83 -10.49
CA GLY A 146 -11.68 4.46 -10.57
C GLY A 146 -10.83 5.59 -11.18
N GLY A 147 -9.53 5.54 -10.93
CA GLY A 147 -8.53 6.43 -11.51
C GLY A 147 -8.07 5.94 -12.89
N GLY A 148 -7.74 6.87 -13.79
CA GLY A 148 -7.10 6.56 -15.07
C GLY A 148 -5.61 6.21 -14.98
N SER A 149 -5.08 5.59 -16.04
CA SER A 149 -3.66 5.26 -16.13
C SER A 149 -2.82 6.43 -16.66
N SER A 150 -1.56 6.47 -16.25
CA SER A 150 -0.55 7.34 -16.87
C SER A 150 0.32 6.52 -17.82
N ALA A 151 0.79 7.12 -18.92
CA ALA A 151 1.58 6.41 -19.92
C ALA A 151 2.61 7.29 -20.63
N ILE A 152 3.67 6.62 -21.09
CA ILE A 152 4.63 7.15 -22.06
C ILE A 152 4.43 6.37 -23.36
N VAL A 153 4.17 7.07 -24.44
CA VAL A 153 3.85 6.50 -25.75
C VAL A 153 4.85 7.02 -26.78
N SER A 154 5.39 6.12 -27.61
CA SER A 154 6.24 6.47 -28.75
C SER A 154 5.69 5.78 -29.98
N ASP A 155 5.54 6.51 -31.09
CA ASP A 155 5.00 5.98 -32.36
C ASP A 155 3.68 5.21 -32.19
N ASN A 156 2.76 5.78 -31.39
CA ASN A 156 1.47 5.18 -31.03
C ASN A 156 1.55 3.83 -30.30
N LYS A 157 2.72 3.46 -29.76
CA LYS A 157 2.92 2.25 -28.96
C LYS A 157 3.25 2.63 -27.52
N PRO A 158 2.54 2.08 -26.53
CA PRO A 158 2.88 2.35 -25.13
C PRO A 158 4.24 1.74 -24.81
N LEU A 159 5.16 2.57 -24.32
CA LEU A 159 6.44 2.13 -23.75
C LEU A 159 6.26 1.76 -22.28
N VAL A 160 5.50 2.57 -21.54
CA VAL A 160 5.21 2.37 -20.11
C VAL A 160 3.78 2.79 -19.84
N VAL A 161 3.04 1.99 -19.08
CA VAL A 161 1.71 2.34 -18.54
C VAL A 161 1.67 2.00 -17.06
N ALA A 162 1.33 2.97 -16.23
CA ALA A 162 1.08 2.76 -14.81
C ALA A 162 -0.44 2.78 -14.58
N GLY A 163 -0.99 1.66 -14.13
CA GLY A 163 -2.43 1.49 -13.92
C GLY A 163 -2.99 2.42 -12.84
N GLY A 164 -4.26 2.82 -12.97
CA GLY A 164 -4.98 3.56 -11.95
C GLY A 164 -5.65 2.66 -10.93
N GLY A 165 -5.96 3.20 -9.75
CA GLY A 165 -6.67 2.48 -8.69
C GLY A 165 -8.18 2.39 -8.95
N GLY A 166 -8.83 1.34 -8.44
CA GLY A 166 -10.29 1.20 -8.44
C GLY A 166 -10.96 2.12 -7.42
N GLY A 167 -12.20 2.55 -7.69
CA GLY A 167 -13.00 3.37 -6.78
C GLY A 167 -13.56 2.57 -5.61
N GLY A 168 -13.76 3.24 -4.49
CA GLY A 168 -14.43 2.66 -3.32
C GLY A 168 -15.94 2.47 -3.52
N GLY A 169 -16.50 1.42 -2.94
CA GLY A 169 -17.95 1.19 -2.90
C GLY A 169 -18.64 2.08 -1.87
N GLY A 170 -19.89 2.47 -2.12
CA GLY A 170 -20.68 3.31 -1.22
C GLY A 170 -21.19 2.55 0.01
N GLY A 171 -21.31 3.24 1.14
CA GLY A 171 -21.99 2.73 2.33
C GLY A 171 -23.50 2.52 2.12
N GLY A 172 -24.07 1.57 2.87
CA GLY A 172 -25.52 1.45 2.99
C GLY A 172 -26.14 2.63 3.76
N ALA A 173 -27.47 2.72 3.82
CA ALA A 173 -28.17 3.71 4.64
C ALA A 173 -28.59 3.13 5.99
N THR A 174 -28.24 3.85 7.07
CA THR A 174 -28.65 3.50 8.43
C THR A 174 -30.13 3.89 8.63
N THR A 175 -30.92 2.96 9.17
CA THR A 175 -32.29 3.24 9.63
C THR A 175 -32.42 2.97 11.12
N THR A 176 -33.53 3.36 11.75
CA THR A 176 -33.79 3.15 13.18
C THR A 176 -33.68 1.68 13.62
N ILE A 177 -33.81 0.73 12.69
CA ILE A 177 -33.81 -0.72 12.96
C ILE A 177 -32.66 -1.48 12.27
N VAL A 178 -31.84 -0.84 11.43
CA VAL A 178 -30.73 -1.49 10.71
C VAL A 178 -29.50 -0.59 10.71
N ARG A 179 -28.35 -1.10 11.16
CA ARG A 179 -27.05 -0.45 10.93
C ARG A 179 -26.65 -0.64 9.47
N ALA A 180 -26.20 0.42 8.83
CA ALA A 180 -25.69 0.24 7.48
C ALA A 180 -24.37 -0.52 7.46
N GLY A 181 -24.16 -1.20 6.34
CA GLY A 181 -22.90 -1.81 5.99
C GLY A 181 -21.94 -0.80 5.36
N SER A 182 -20.66 -0.95 5.68
CA SER A 182 -19.58 -0.17 5.08
C SER A 182 -19.37 -0.55 3.62
N GLY A 183 -18.90 0.42 2.83
CA GLY A 183 -18.45 0.15 1.46
C GLY A 183 -17.12 -0.62 1.42
N GLY A 184 -16.89 -1.35 0.33
CA GLY A 184 -15.62 -2.04 0.08
C GLY A 184 -14.57 -1.11 -0.52
N HIS A 185 -13.32 -1.24 -0.11
CA HIS A 185 -12.20 -0.48 -0.66
C HIS A 185 -11.89 -0.85 -2.11
N GLY A 186 -11.42 0.11 -2.90
CA GLY A 186 -10.93 -0.13 -4.26
C GLY A 186 -9.60 -0.90 -4.29
N GLY A 187 -9.36 -1.64 -5.36
CA GLY A 187 -8.11 -2.35 -5.62
C GLY A 187 -7.06 -1.44 -6.24
N SER A 188 -5.80 -1.66 -5.96
CA SER A 188 -4.71 -0.83 -6.46
C SER A 188 -4.32 -1.19 -7.90
N GLY A 189 -3.87 -0.20 -8.67
CA GLY A 189 -3.24 -0.44 -9.96
C GLY A 189 -1.85 -1.07 -9.77
N GLY A 190 -1.38 -1.86 -10.74
CA GLY A 190 -0.10 -2.58 -10.60
C GLY A 190 0.06 -3.72 -11.59
N LYS A 191 1.07 -4.59 -11.40
CA LYS A 191 1.19 -5.84 -12.16
C LYS A 191 1.62 -7.01 -11.24
N PRO A 192 0.67 -7.87 -10.84
CA PRO A 192 -0.75 -7.84 -11.18
C PRO A 192 -1.50 -6.66 -10.55
N ALA A 193 -2.58 -6.21 -11.19
CA ALA A 193 -3.48 -5.24 -10.57
C ALA A 193 -4.40 -5.94 -9.57
N GLN A 194 -4.82 -5.22 -8.53
CA GLN A 194 -5.51 -5.82 -7.41
C GLN A 194 -7.02 -5.75 -7.54
N ASN A 195 -7.69 -6.75 -6.97
CA ASN A 195 -9.14 -6.77 -6.87
C ASN A 195 -9.62 -5.79 -5.78
N GLY A 196 -10.75 -5.12 -6.03
CA GLY A 196 -11.49 -4.40 -5.00
C GLY A 196 -12.00 -5.33 -3.89
N GLN A 197 -12.34 -4.74 -2.76
CA GLN A 197 -12.85 -5.42 -1.58
C GLN A 197 -14.38 -5.45 -1.60
N GLN A 198 -14.93 -6.48 -0.94
CA GLN A 198 -16.37 -6.60 -0.77
C GLN A 198 -16.88 -5.55 0.23
N GLY A 199 -18.07 -4.99 -0.01
CA GLY A 199 -18.79 -4.23 1.01
C GLY A 199 -19.31 -5.12 2.13
N ASN A 200 -19.71 -4.54 3.25
CA ASN A 200 -20.34 -5.28 4.35
C ASN A 200 -21.87 -5.09 4.32
N GLY A 201 -22.62 -5.99 4.97
CA GLY A 201 -24.03 -5.81 5.27
C GLY A 201 -24.31 -6.38 6.65
N ASN A 202 -24.60 -5.53 7.64
CA ASN A 202 -24.81 -5.96 9.02
C ASN A 202 -26.25 -5.70 9.48
N TYR A 203 -26.81 -6.64 10.24
CA TYR A 203 -28.11 -6.52 10.88
C TYR A 203 -27.94 -6.65 12.40
N SER A 204 -28.42 -5.68 13.18
CA SER A 204 -28.21 -5.64 14.64
C SER A 204 -29.32 -6.27 15.49
N GLY A 205 -30.39 -6.80 14.88
CA GLY A 205 -31.49 -7.47 15.60
C GLY A 205 -31.57 -8.97 15.32
N GLY A 206 -31.57 -9.82 16.34
CA GLY A 206 -31.73 -11.26 16.11
C GLY A 206 -32.99 -11.61 15.28
N LYS A 207 -32.88 -12.61 14.40
CA LYS A 207 -33.96 -13.29 13.64
C LYS A 207 -34.98 -12.35 12.94
N SER A 208 -34.49 -11.45 12.10
CA SER A 208 -35.36 -10.67 11.22
C SER A 208 -35.50 -11.32 9.82
N PRO A 209 -36.65 -11.20 9.13
CA PRO A 209 -36.81 -11.68 7.75
C PRO A 209 -35.99 -10.90 6.72
N TYR A 210 -35.37 -9.78 7.12
CA TYR A 210 -34.62 -8.88 6.26
C TYR A 210 -33.18 -9.35 6.05
N ARG A 211 -32.78 -9.55 4.79
CA ARG A 211 -31.39 -9.87 4.40
C ARG A 211 -30.65 -8.58 4.05
N CYS A 212 -29.46 -8.41 4.60
CA CYS A 212 -28.47 -7.41 4.21
C CYS A 212 -27.24 -8.14 3.68
N SER A 213 -26.76 -7.78 2.50
CA SER A 213 -25.57 -8.38 1.89
C SER A 213 -24.73 -7.31 1.21
N GLY A 214 -23.43 -7.35 1.46
CA GLY A 214 -22.50 -6.43 0.81
C GLY A 214 -22.17 -6.85 -0.62
N GLY A 215 -22.00 -5.87 -1.49
CA GLY A 215 -21.67 -6.06 -2.90
C GLY A 215 -20.24 -6.56 -3.09
N TYR A 216 -20.03 -7.47 -4.05
CA TYR A 216 -18.72 -8.03 -4.39
C TYR A 216 -17.75 -6.98 -4.94
N GLY A 217 -16.47 -7.13 -4.60
CA GLY A 217 -15.42 -6.29 -5.19
C GLY A 217 -15.12 -6.67 -6.64
N GLY A 218 -14.72 -5.69 -7.45
CA GLY A 218 -14.28 -5.89 -8.82
C GLY A 218 -12.92 -6.56 -8.92
N SER A 219 -12.66 -7.26 -10.02
CA SER A 219 -11.37 -7.83 -10.37
C SER A 219 -10.38 -6.78 -10.92
N GLY A 220 -9.10 -6.89 -10.56
CA GLY A 220 -8.02 -6.08 -11.13
C GLY A 220 -7.39 -6.70 -12.38
N GLU A 221 -7.32 -8.03 -12.45
CA GLU A 221 -6.70 -8.73 -13.59
C GLU A 221 -7.70 -9.10 -14.70
N LYS A 222 -7.19 -9.13 -15.95
CA LYS A 222 -7.86 -9.70 -17.16
C LYS A 222 -9.28 -9.16 -17.42
N ALA A 223 -9.52 -7.93 -16.99
CA ALA A 223 -10.82 -7.29 -17.05
C ALA A 223 -10.85 -6.16 -18.10
N HIS A 224 -12.06 -5.90 -18.60
CA HIS A 224 -12.33 -4.67 -19.35
C HIS A 224 -12.82 -3.62 -18.35
N SER A 225 -12.37 -2.36 -18.50
CA SER A 225 -12.76 -1.24 -17.63
C SER A 225 -14.28 -1.22 -17.43
N GLY A 226 -14.72 -1.58 -16.23
CA GLY A 226 -16.14 -1.76 -15.92
C GLY A 226 -16.75 -0.48 -15.34
N LYS A 227 -17.96 -0.14 -15.77
CA LYS A 227 -18.84 0.81 -15.06
C LYS A 227 -19.58 0.03 -13.97
N GLY A 228 -19.70 0.58 -12.77
CA GLY A 228 -20.44 -0.07 -11.67
C GLY A 228 -21.90 -0.31 -12.05
N ASP A 229 -22.40 -1.53 -11.79
CA ASP A 229 -23.81 -1.83 -11.94
C ASP A 229 -24.60 -1.10 -10.84
N SER A 230 -25.44 -0.14 -11.24
CA SER A 230 -26.42 0.49 -10.36
C SER A 230 -27.37 -0.57 -9.80
N ALA A 231 -27.58 -0.58 -8.48
CA ALA A 231 -28.70 -1.29 -7.89
C ALA A 231 -30.01 -0.63 -8.35
N VAL A 232 -30.52 -1.02 -9.52
CA VAL A 232 -31.93 -0.83 -9.83
C VAL A 232 -32.67 -1.96 -9.15
N ALA A 233 -32.87 -1.82 -7.83
CA ALA A 233 -33.81 -2.67 -7.14
C ALA A 233 -35.19 -2.37 -7.70
N ASN A 234 -35.79 -3.34 -8.39
CA ASN A 234 -37.18 -3.29 -8.84
C ASN A 234 -38.18 -3.37 -7.66
N PHE A 235 -37.71 -3.08 -6.44
CA PHE A 235 -38.50 -2.96 -5.21
C PHE A 235 -37.78 -2.02 -4.25
N VAL A 236 -38.47 -0.93 -3.88
CA VAL A 236 -38.27 -0.03 -2.74
C VAL A 236 -36.94 -0.19 -1.96
N LEU A 237 -35.98 0.72 -2.22
CA LEU A 237 -34.77 1.04 -1.44
C LEU A 237 -33.55 0.11 -1.60
N GLY A 238 -32.60 0.46 -2.50
CA GLY A 238 -31.38 -0.31 -2.78
C GLY A 238 -30.15 0.08 -1.93
N GLY A 239 -29.21 -0.85 -1.76
CA GLY A 239 -27.97 -0.66 -0.99
C GLY A 239 -26.97 0.33 -1.61
N GLY A 240 -25.77 0.40 -1.02
CA GLY A 240 -24.65 1.22 -1.46
C GLY A 240 -24.17 0.81 -2.86
N GLY A 241 -23.79 1.80 -3.67
CA GLY A 241 -23.34 1.58 -5.04
C GLY A 241 -21.95 0.95 -5.12
N GLY A 242 -21.70 0.08 -6.09
CA GLY A 242 -20.35 -0.45 -6.37
C GLY A 242 -19.37 0.60 -6.91
N GLY A 243 -18.09 0.49 -6.58
CA GLY A 243 -17.02 1.38 -7.06
C GLY A 243 -16.57 1.05 -8.49
N GLY A 244 -16.09 2.04 -9.25
CA GLY A 244 -15.63 1.87 -10.63
C GLY A 244 -14.24 1.22 -10.73
N GLY A 245 -13.94 0.51 -11.82
CA GLY A 245 -12.61 -0.10 -12.00
C GLY A 245 -11.52 0.90 -12.42
N GLY A 246 -10.25 0.63 -12.13
CA GLY A 246 -9.12 1.47 -12.52
C GLY A 246 -8.72 1.29 -13.99
N GLY A 247 -8.20 2.35 -14.63
CA GLY A 247 -7.65 2.27 -15.99
C GLY A 247 -6.33 1.51 -16.01
N GLY A 248 -6.09 0.66 -17.02
CA GLY A 248 -4.83 -0.07 -17.16
C GLY A 248 -4.59 -0.59 -18.58
N TYR A 249 -3.41 -1.18 -18.79
CA TYR A 249 -3.03 -1.80 -20.05
C TYR A 249 -2.30 -3.13 -19.81
N PRO A 250 -2.61 -4.21 -20.57
CA PRO A 250 -3.64 -4.29 -21.61
C PRO A 250 -5.06 -4.36 -21.03
N HIS A 251 -5.21 -4.46 -19.71
CA HIS A 251 -6.49 -4.64 -19.04
C HIS A 251 -6.71 -3.58 -17.95
N GLY A 252 -7.95 -3.10 -17.85
CA GLY A 252 -8.40 -2.25 -16.74
C GLY A 252 -9.08 -3.10 -15.67
N GLY A 253 -9.35 -2.52 -14.52
CA GLY A 253 -10.14 -3.17 -13.48
C GLY A 253 -11.63 -3.24 -13.83
N THR A 254 -12.34 -4.26 -13.34
CA THR A 254 -13.80 -4.26 -13.33
C THR A 254 -14.35 -3.45 -12.16
N ALA A 255 -15.59 -3.01 -12.30
CA ALA A 255 -16.30 -2.37 -11.21
C ALA A 255 -16.70 -3.36 -10.11
N GLY A 256 -16.89 -2.84 -8.91
CA GLY A 256 -17.56 -3.54 -7.83
C GLY A 256 -19.07 -3.58 -8.05
N TYR A 257 -19.71 -4.52 -7.37
CA TYR A 257 -21.15 -4.71 -7.38
C TYR A 257 -21.80 -3.89 -6.28
N SER A 258 -23.03 -3.46 -6.50
CA SER A 258 -23.83 -2.80 -5.48
C SER A 258 -24.21 -3.77 -4.34
N GLY A 259 -24.40 -3.24 -3.14
CA GLY A 259 -24.95 -3.98 -2.01
C GLY A 259 -26.43 -4.28 -2.22
N ASP A 260 -26.89 -5.43 -1.72
CA ASP A 260 -28.30 -5.82 -1.72
C ASP A 260 -28.83 -5.87 -0.29
N GLY A 261 -30.05 -5.38 -0.09
CA GLY A 261 -30.72 -5.52 1.18
C GLY A 261 -32.06 -4.82 1.26
N THR A 262 -32.93 -5.38 2.09
CA THR A 262 -34.18 -4.73 2.47
C THR A 262 -33.86 -3.56 3.40
N LEU A 263 -34.36 -2.35 3.09
CA LEU A 263 -34.07 -1.11 3.83
C LEU A 263 -32.61 -0.62 3.70
N THR A 264 -32.03 -0.64 2.48
CA THR A 264 -30.76 0.05 2.13
C THR A 264 -29.49 -0.36 2.90
N CYS A 265 -29.50 -1.45 3.64
CA CYS A 265 -28.44 -1.75 4.60
C CYS A 265 -27.15 -2.35 4.02
N GLY A 266 -27.13 -2.89 2.81
CA GLY A 266 -25.93 -3.48 2.21
C GLY A 266 -24.99 -2.42 1.63
N GLY A 267 -23.70 -2.45 1.96
CA GLY A 267 -22.67 -1.59 1.33
C GLY A 267 -22.20 -2.16 0.00
N GLY A 268 -21.83 -1.30 -0.95
CA GLY A 268 -21.30 -1.70 -2.26
C GLY A 268 -19.86 -2.17 -2.19
N GLY A 269 -19.44 -3.04 -3.12
CA GLY A 269 -18.04 -3.45 -3.27
C GLY A 269 -17.20 -2.42 -4.00
N GLY A 270 -15.90 -2.36 -3.71
CA GLY A 270 -14.95 -1.50 -4.44
C GLY A 270 -14.57 -2.07 -5.81
N GLY A 271 -14.18 -1.23 -6.75
CA GLY A 271 -13.68 -1.66 -8.07
C GLY A 271 -12.25 -2.20 -8.01
N GLY A 272 -11.85 -3.02 -8.97
CA GLY A 272 -10.46 -3.47 -9.12
C GLY A 272 -9.56 -2.39 -9.71
N GLY A 273 -8.25 -2.44 -9.47
CA GLY A 273 -7.28 -1.55 -10.10
C GLY A 273 -6.94 -1.97 -11.53
N GLY A 274 -6.24 -1.10 -12.28
CA GLY A 274 -5.81 -1.39 -13.64
C GLY A 274 -4.40 -1.96 -13.74
N GLU A 275 -4.16 -2.77 -14.77
CA GLU A 275 -2.86 -3.40 -15.02
C GLU A 275 -1.81 -2.39 -15.50
N SER A 276 -0.59 -2.54 -14.99
CA SER A 276 0.59 -1.80 -15.43
C SER A 276 1.37 -2.59 -16.48
N PHE A 277 2.09 -1.88 -17.33
CA PHE A 277 2.75 -2.44 -18.51
C PHE A 277 4.07 -1.77 -18.82
N VAL A 278 5.01 -2.57 -19.32
CA VAL A 278 6.25 -2.11 -19.96
C VAL A 278 6.35 -2.80 -21.31
N GLY A 279 6.48 -1.99 -22.36
CA GLY A 279 6.52 -2.39 -23.75
C GLY A 279 7.94 -2.50 -24.31
N LYS A 280 8.01 -2.87 -25.59
CA LYS A 280 9.29 -2.96 -26.32
C LYS A 280 9.90 -1.55 -26.45
N GLY A 281 11.18 -1.41 -26.10
CA GLY A 281 11.88 -0.11 -26.03
C GLY A 281 11.96 0.46 -24.62
N ALA A 282 11.41 -0.26 -23.63
CA ALA A 282 11.58 0.02 -22.22
C ALA A 282 11.97 -1.26 -21.47
N HIS A 283 12.83 -1.12 -20.47
CA HIS A 283 13.23 -2.18 -19.55
C HIS A 283 12.61 -1.89 -18.19
N LEU A 284 11.81 -2.82 -17.69
CA LEU A 284 11.22 -2.71 -16.37
C LEU A 284 12.33 -2.76 -15.31
N LEU A 285 12.31 -1.77 -14.42
CA LEU A 285 13.13 -1.77 -13.22
C LEU A 285 12.30 -2.24 -12.03
N ALA A 286 11.08 -1.70 -11.85
CA ALA A 286 10.15 -2.15 -10.83
C ALA A 286 8.69 -1.78 -11.16
N PHE A 287 7.77 -2.61 -10.65
CA PHE A 287 6.39 -2.20 -10.38
C PHE A 287 6.28 -1.91 -8.89
N ASP A 288 5.48 -0.90 -8.55
CA ASP A 288 5.07 -0.60 -7.18
C ASP A 288 3.62 -0.12 -7.19
N GLY A 289 2.95 -0.16 -6.05
CA GLY A 289 1.65 0.42 -5.83
C GLY A 289 1.74 1.56 -4.81
N VAL A 290 1.16 2.72 -5.11
CA VAL A 290 1.22 3.90 -4.26
C VAL A 290 -0.17 4.29 -3.75
N ALA A 291 -0.37 4.19 -2.44
CA ALA A 291 -1.55 4.72 -1.78
C ALA A 291 -1.47 6.26 -1.68
N GLY A 292 -2.46 6.98 -2.20
CA GLY A 292 -2.67 8.41 -1.89
C GLY A 292 -2.10 9.45 -2.87
N ASN A 293 -1.64 9.08 -4.07
CA ASN A 293 -1.03 10.04 -5.00
C ASN A 293 -1.98 11.03 -5.69
N GLY A 294 -3.28 10.89 -5.51
CA GLY A 294 -4.24 11.75 -6.19
C GLY A 294 -4.21 11.54 -7.70
N ASP A 295 -3.79 12.55 -8.45
CA ASP A 295 -3.61 12.46 -9.91
C ASP A 295 -2.27 11.81 -10.25
N GLY A 296 -2.13 11.33 -11.47
CA GLY A 296 -0.90 10.69 -11.92
C GLY A 296 0.27 11.67 -12.11
N SER A 297 1.46 11.11 -12.31
CA SER A 297 2.66 11.88 -12.61
C SER A 297 3.64 11.08 -13.46
N ILE A 298 4.47 11.77 -14.23
CA ILE A 298 5.61 11.20 -14.94
C ILE A 298 6.85 11.98 -14.58
N VAL A 299 7.94 11.29 -14.21
CA VAL A 299 9.27 11.88 -14.07
C VAL A 299 10.17 11.26 -15.11
N LEU A 300 10.85 12.08 -15.90
CA LEU A 300 11.89 11.67 -16.85
C LEU A 300 13.23 12.22 -16.40
N SER A 301 14.28 11.40 -16.39
CA SER A 301 15.63 11.84 -16.08
C SER A 301 16.66 11.23 -17.02
N THR A 302 17.64 12.05 -17.40
CA THR A 302 18.81 11.71 -18.22
C THR A 302 20.02 11.28 -17.39
N HIS A 303 20.03 11.58 -16.08
CA HIS A 303 21.19 11.38 -15.20
C HIS A 303 20.90 10.49 -13.98
N LEU A 304 19.63 10.12 -13.77
CA LEU A 304 19.24 9.22 -12.68
C LEU A 304 19.58 7.77 -13.05
N THR A 305 20.35 7.13 -12.19
CA THR A 305 20.60 5.69 -12.21
C THR A 305 19.77 5.03 -11.12
N ALA A 306 19.35 3.78 -11.35
CA ALA A 306 18.62 2.98 -10.36
C ALA A 306 19.38 1.69 -10.04
N ALA A 307 19.53 1.39 -8.76
CA ALA A 307 19.84 0.04 -8.28
C ALA A 307 18.56 -0.56 -7.69
N VAL A 308 18.14 -1.72 -8.20
CA VAL A 308 16.93 -2.41 -7.77
C VAL A 308 17.27 -3.73 -7.13
N PHE A 309 16.67 -3.99 -5.98
CA PHE A 309 16.83 -5.21 -5.20
C PHE A 309 15.47 -5.87 -5.03
N HIS A 310 15.45 -7.19 -5.26
CA HIS A 310 14.27 -8.03 -5.07
C HIS A 310 14.50 -9.02 -3.92
N CYS A 311 13.43 -9.65 -3.45
CA CYS A 311 13.55 -10.74 -2.47
C CYS A 311 14.44 -11.87 -3.01
N THR A 312 15.57 -12.09 -2.36
CA THR A 312 16.50 -13.20 -2.62
C THR A 312 16.74 -14.10 -1.40
N HIS A 313 15.95 -13.92 -0.34
CA HIS A 313 16.10 -14.58 0.97
C HIS A 313 17.47 -14.37 1.64
N ARG A 314 18.18 -13.29 1.30
CA ARG A 314 19.46 -12.91 1.90
C ARG A 314 19.61 -11.39 1.96
N LYS A 315 20.65 -10.94 2.66
CA LYS A 315 21.07 -9.53 2.65
C LYS A 315 22.03 -9.30 1.47
N GLU A 316 21.93 -8.13 0.84
CA GLU A 316 22.78 -7.74 -0.28
C GLU A 316 23.51 -6.44 0.05
N ALA A 317 24.82 -6.40 -0.23
CA ALA A 317 25.61 -5.18 -0.07
C ALA A 317 25.57 -4.38 -1.38
N TRP A 318 25.27 -3.08 -1.26
CA TRP A 318 25.38 -2.12 -2.34
C TRP A 318 26.55 -1.19 -2.08
N ARG A 319 27.54 -1.25 -2.96
CA ARG A 319 28.68 -0.36 -2.93
C ARG A 319 28.28 0.99 -3.47
N VAL A 320 28.23 1.99 -2.60
CA VAL A 320 27.87 3.35 -2.97
C VAL A 320 28.97 3.91 -3.86
N PRO A 321 28.68 4.37 -5.09
CA PRO A 321 29.67 5.03 -5.91
C PRO A 321 30.25 6.25 -5.18
N THR A 322 31.57 6.45 -5.27
CA THR A 322 32.27 7.48 -4.48
C THR A 322 31.83 8.91 -4.76
N THR A 323 31.17 9.13 -5.90
CA THR A 323 30.62 10.41 -6.35
C THR A 323 29.21 10.67 -5.83
N VAL A 324 28.52 9.65 -5.30
CA VAL A 324 27.14 9.75 -4.83
C VAL A 324 27.10 10.31 -3.42
N THR A 325 26.51 11.51 -3.27
CA THR A 325 26.34 12.18 -1.99
C THR A 325 24.92 12.06 -1.41
N SER A 326 23.96 11.66 -2.25
CA SER A 326 22.55 11.52 -1.92
C SER A 326 21.91 10.40 -2.73
N VAL A 327 21.02 9.65 -2.10
CA VAL A 327 20.27 8.54 -2.71
C VAL A 327 18.81 8.67 -2.33
N ASP A 328 17.92 8.75 -3.31
CA ASP A 328 16.48 8.66 -3.06
C ASP A 328 16.10 7.17 -3.03
N ALA A 329 15.70 6.71 -1.85
CA ALA A 329 15.32 5.33 -1.61
C ALA A 329 13.80 5.19 -1.65
N ILE A 330 13.30 4.19 -2.38
CA ILE A 330 11.94 3.69 -2.29
C ILE A 330 12.04 2.26 -1.74
N VAL A 331 11.49 2.04 -0.54
CA VAL A 331 11.55 0.78 0.19
C VAL A 331 10.13 0.27 0.38
N VAL A 332 9.83 -0.92 -0.15
CA VAL A 332 8.51 -1.54 -0.08
C VAL A 332 8.61 -2.84 0.69
N GLY A 333 7.85 -2.98 1.78
CA GLY A 333 7.73 -4.21 2.55
C GLY A 333 6.87 -5.25 1.83
N ALA A 334 7.01 -6.53 2.19
CA ALA A 334 6.24 -7.58 1.54
C ALA A 334 4.81 -7.69 2.09
N ALA A 335 3.89 -8.19 1.26
CA ALA A 335 2.53 -8.51 1.67
C ALA A 335 2.48 -9.77 2.57
N GLY A 336 1.42 -9.87 3.36
CA GLY A 336 1.05 -11.12 4.00
C GLY A 336 0.71 -12.22 3.00
N GLY A 337 0.57 -13.45 3.49
CA GLY A 337 0.25 -14.62 2.69
C GLY A 337 -1.24 -14.96 2.64
N ILE A 338 -1.61 -15.68 1.57
CA ILE A 338 -2.80 -16.51 1.49
C ILE A 338 -2.32 -17.96 1.39
N PRO A 339 -2.70 -18.86 2.31
CA PRO A 339 -2.44 -20.28 2.17
C PRO A 339 -3.08 -20.83 0.90
N THR A 340 -2.44 -21.84 0.32
CA THR A 340 -2.95 -22.58 -0.85
C THR A 340 -4.22 -23.40 -0.58
N ASP A 341 -4.79 -23.34 0.63
CA ASP A 341 -5.99 -24.09 0.98
C ASP A 341 -7.25 -23.38 0.44
N PRO A 342 -8.19 -24.09 -0.20
CA PRO A 342 -9.33 -23.51 -0.94
C PRO A 342 -10.40 -22.83 -0.07
N GLY A 343 -10.14 -22.65 1.23
CA GLY A 343 -11.08 -22.04 2.18
C GLY A 343 -10.47 -20.94 3.05
N VAL A 344 -9.40 -20.29 2.61
CA VAL A 344 -8.97 -19.05 3.24
C VAL A 344 -9.72 -17.90 2.58
N SER A 345 -10.52 -17.18 3.36
CA SER A 345 -11.33 -16.08 2.85
C SER A 345 -10.80 -14.70 3.26
N GLY A 346 -9.90 -14.64 4.25
CA GLY A 346 -9.21 -13.41 4.62
C GLY A 346 -8.13 -13.07 3.61
N ARG A 347 -8.14 -11.84 3.09
CA ARG A 347 -7.09 -11.34 2.20
C ARG A 347 -5.85 -10.91 3.01
N PRO A 348 -4.63 -10.95 2.44
CA PRO A 348 -3.45 -10.49 3.13
C PRO A 348 -3.45 -8.97 3.19
N GLY A 349 -2.83 -8.42 4.21
CA GLY A 349 -2.49 -7.01 4.30
C GLY A 349 -1.27 -6.68 3.45
N TYR A 350 -1.17 -5.42 3.04
CA TYR A 350 -0.05 -4.93 2.23
C TYR A 350 1.14 -4.52 3.09
N GLY A 351 2.35 -4.67 2.56
CA GLY A 351 3.53 -4.03 3.14
C GLY A 351 3.44 -2.51 3.04
N ALA A 352 4.33 -1.80 3.74
CA ALA A 352 4.44 -0.36 3.66
C ALA A 352 5.31 0.02 2.46
N ARG A 353 5.15 1.27 2.03
CA ARG A 353 6.05 1.98 1.14
C ARG A 353 6.65 3.13 1.93
N VAL A 354 7.98 3.20 1.93
CA VAL A 354 8.74 4.28 2.55
C VAL A 354 9.65 4.90 1.50
N ALA A 355 9.42 6.18 1.20
CA ALA A 355 10.30 6.95 0.34
C ALA A 355 11.11 7.93 1.20
N ALA A 356 12.43 7.95 1.07
CA ALA A 356 13.28 8.85 1.83
C ALA A 356 14.60 9.12 1.11
N THR A 357 15.16 10.32 1.30
CA THR A 357 16.50 10.65 0.81
C THR A 357 17.53 10.29 1.86
N ILE A 358 18.51 9.46 1.50
CA ILE A 358 19.60 8.98 2.35
C ILE A 358 20.89 9.70 1.96
N ALA A 359 21.66 10.14 2.96
CA ALA A 359 23.04 10.56 2.78
C ALA A 359 23.98 9.42 3.19
N PRO A 360 24.50 8.60 2.25
CA PRO A 360 25.23 7.36 2.56
C PRO A 360 26.59 7.55 3.27
N ALA A 361 27.03 8.79 3.49
CA ALA A 361 28.29 9.14 4.16
C ALA A 361 29.53 8.40 3.60
N GLY A 362 29.51 8.05 2.30
CA GLY A 362 30.59 7.31 1.64
C GLY A 362 30.75 5.85 2.09
N SER A 363 29.76 5.28 2.79
CA SER A 363 29.77 3.90 3.29
C SER A 363 28.85 2.99 2.47
N ASP A 364 29.22 1.71 2.37
CA ASP A 364 28.38 0.70 1.72
C ASP A 364 27.07 0.54 2.49
N LEU A 365 25.98 0.34 1.74
CA LEU A 365 24.66 0.08 2.31
C LEU A 365 24.37 -1.42 2.24
N THR A 366 23.74 -1.96 3.29
CA THR A 366 23.19 -3.31 3.26
C THR A 366 21.68 -3.24 3.07
N VAL A 367 21.21 -3.86 2.00
CA VAL A 367 19.80 -3.94 1.60
C VAL A 367 19.25 -5.32 1.97
N THR A 368 18.09 -5.33 2.60
CA THR A 368 17.31 -6.56 2.84
C THR A 368 15.93 -6.33 2.26
N VAL A 369 15.48 -7.22 1.38
CA VAL A 369 14.16 -7.12 0.75
C VAL A 369 13.24 -8.15 1.37
N GLY A 370 12.07 -7.68 1.82
CA GLY A 370 11.01 -8.50 2.38
C GLY A 370 10.45 -9.47 1.34
N CYS A 371 10.11 -10.68 1.78
CA CYS A 371 9.44 -11.70 1.00
C CYS A 371 8.04 -11.96 1.56
N ASP A 372 7.13 -12.39 0.68
CA ASP A 372 5.73 -12.61 1.04
C ASP A 372 5.53 -13.71 2.09
N GLY A 373 4.36 -13.69 2.74
CA GLY A 373 3.97 -14.68 3.73
C GLY A 373 3.30 -15.94 3.18
N ASN A 374 3.28 -16.19 1.86
CA ASN A 374 2.47 -17.27 1.27
C ASN A 374 2.91 -18.67 1.72
N SER A 375 4.19 -18.85 2.02
CA SER A 375 4.77 -20.11 2.49
C SER A 375 4.90 -20.21 4.02
N GLY A 376 4.46 -19.19 4.77
CA GLY A 376 4.64 -19.09 6.22
C GLY A 376 5.13 -17.71 6.63
N ALA A 377 6.10 -17.65 7.54
CA ALA A 377 6.69 -16.38 7.97
C ALA A 377 7.51 -15.74 6.84
N GLY A 378 7.08 -14.57 6.36
CA GLY A 378 7.80 -13.83 5.32
C GLY A 378 9.23 -13.49 5.76
N TYR A 379 10.20 -13.72 4.86
CA TYR A 379 11.58 -13.32 5.10
C TYR A 379 11.72 -11.79 5.08
N GLY A 380 12.58 -11.21 5.93
CA GLY A 380 12.85 -9.78 5.92
C GLY A 380 13.85 -9.41 7.01
N ASP A 381 14.23 -8.14 7.09
CA ASP A 381 15.09 -7.68 8.20
C ASP A 381 14.37 -7.81 9.55
N ALA A 382 13.05 -7.65 9.52
CA ALA A 382 12.13 -8.21 10.50
C ALA A 382 11.25 -9.24 9.80
N HIS A 383 11.30 -10.48 10.27
CA HIS A 383 10.49 -11.56 9.73
C HIS A 383 9.00 -11.34 9.99
N GLY A 384 8.16 -11.72 9.04
CA GLY A 384 6.74 -11.85 9.27
C GLY A 384 6.40 -13.00 10.22
N GLY A 385 5.17 -12.98 10.66
CA GLY A 385 4.55 -13.97 11.52
C GLY A 385 4.30 -15.30 10.85
N GLY A 386 4.46 -16.40 11.59
CA GLY A 386 4.00 -17.70 11.11
C GLY A 386 2.48 -17.76 10.97
N ARG A 387 1.97 -18.59 10.06
CA ARG A 387 0.54 -18.83 9.91
C ARG A 387 -0.08 -19.56 11.12
N GLY A 388 -1.34 -19.27 11.42
CA GLY A 388 -2.17 -20.08 12.31
C GLY A 388 -2.61 -21.38 11.64
N ILE A 389 -2.48 -22.51 12.35
CA ILE A 389 -2.81 -23.85 11.83
C ILE A 389 -4.19 -24.26 12.35
N ALA A 390 -5.14 -24.57 11.48
CA ALA A 390 -6.42 -25.11 11.92
C ALA A 390 -6.25 -26.55 12.44
N HIS A 391 -6.70 -26.82 13.67
CA HIS A 391 -6.58 -28.14 14.31
C HIS A 391 -7.77 -29.08 14.04
N THR A 392 -8.59 -28.77 13.04
CA THR A 392 -9.79 -29.55 12.71
C THR A 392 -9.90 -29.76 11.20
N PHE A 393 -10.49 -30.88 10.79
CA PHE A 393 -10.70 -31.22 9.37
C PHE A 393 -11.68 -30.29 8.64
N THR A 394 -12.32 -29.36 9.36
CA THR A 394 -13.33 -28.42 8.83
C THR A 394 -12.95 -26.96 8.94
N GLY A 395 -11.77 -26.67 9.49
CA GLY A 395 -11.19 -25.33 9.57
C GLY A 395 -10.07 -25.20 8.54
N PHE A 396 -9.93 -24.00 7.97
CA PHE A 396 -8.84 -23.69 7.07
C PHE A 396 -7.74 -22.91 7.79
N ASN A 397 -6.50 -23.06 7.34
CA ASN A 397 -5.34 -22.35 7.90
C ASN A 397 -5.45 -20.85 7.65
N GLY A 398 -4.87 -20.03 8.52
CA GLY A 398 -4.60 -18.62 8.23
C GLY A 398 -3.33 -18.47 7.40
N GLY A 399 -3.07 -17.28 6.87
CA GLY A 399 -1.85 -16.90 6.17
C GLY A 399 -0.75 -16.40 7.10
N GLY A 400 0.50 -16.45 6.66
CA GLY A 400 1.61 -15.84 7.39
C GLY A 400 1.74 -14.34 7.10
N GLY A 401 2.47 -13.61 7.94
CA GLY A 401 2.76 -12.20 7.69
C GLY A 401 3.92 -12.01 6.72
N GLY A 402 3.94 -10.88 6.02
CA GLY A 402 5.03 -10.46 5.14
C GLY A 402 6.24 -9.95 5.92
N GLY A 403 7.43 -10.10 5.36
CA GLY A 403 8.65 -9.56 5.96
C GLY A 403 8.92 -8.10 5.61
N ALA A 404 9.63 -7.41 6.50
CA ALA A 404 10.04 -6.02 6.31
C ALA A 404 11.22 -5.90 5.34
N SER A 405 11.18 -4.86 4.49
CA SER A 405 12.32 -4.42 3.70
C SER A 405 13.09 -3.33 4.44
N SER A 406 14.41 -3.31 4.31
CA SER A 406 15.24 -2.33 5.01
C SER A 406 16.51 -1.96 4.27
N ILE A 407 16.98 -0.74 4.52
CA ILE A 407 18.32 -0.27 4.21
C ILE A 407 19.05 -0.02 5.54
N THR A 408 20.24 -0.57 5.66
CA THR A 408 21.12 -0.43 6.82
C THR A 408 22.48 0.08 6.39
N ASP A 409 23.18 0.80 7.26
CA ASP A 409 24.59 1.16 7.03
C ASP A 409 25.54 -0.01 7.31
N ALA A 410 26.84 0.19 7.07
CA ALA A 410 27.88 -0.80 7.34
C ALA A 410 27.97 -1.25 8.82
N ALA A 411 27.46 -0.45 9.77
CA ALA A 411 27.40 -0.80 11.19
C ALA A 411 26.13 -1.61 11.55
N GLY A 412 25.23 -1.84 10.60
CA GLY A 412 23.93 -2.49 10.82
C GLY A 412 22.85 -1.55 11.37
N THR A 413 23.10 -0.25 11.40
CA THR A 413 22.12 0.75 11.81
C THR A 413 21.07 0.90 10.72
N ARG A 414 19.80 0.73 11.06
CA ARG A 414 18.67 0.89 10.14
C ARG A 414 18.50 2.34 9.76
N LEU A 415 18.54 2.61 8.46
CA LEU A 415 18.31 3.92 7.86
C LEU A 415 16.85 4.08 7.46
N VAL A 416 16.30 3.06 6.79
CA VAL A 416 14.91 3.02 6.33
C VAL A 416 14.39 1.60 6.51
N VAL A 417 13.17 1.44 7.01
CA VAL A 417 12.45 0.17 7.12
C VAL A 417 11.02 0.37 6.64
N ALA A 418 10.59 -0.48 5.72
CA ALA A 418 9.20 -0.60 5.32
C ALA A 418 8.62 -1.89 5.90
N GLY A 419 7.64 -1.76 6.81
CA GLY A 419 6.99 -2.89 7.46
C GLY A 419 6.27 -3.82 6.48
N GLY A 420 6.18 -5.10 6.80
CA GLY A 420 5.40 -6.08 6.05
C GLY A 420 3.92 -6.07 6.46
N GLY A 421 3.07 -6.57 5.58
CA GLY A 421 1.63 -6.72 5.83
C GLY A 421 1.28 -7.96 6.65
N GLY A 422 0.14 -7.97 7.32
CA GLY A 422 -0.35 -9.13 8.07
C GLY A 422 -0.98 -10.21 7.18
N GLY A 423 -0.99 -11.46 7.63
CA GLY A 423 -1.63 -12.58 6.94
C GLY A 423 -3.16 -12.58 7.09
N GLY A 424 -3.88 -13.14 6.12
CA GLY A 424 -5.34 -13.32 6.23
C GLY A 424 -5.74 -14.46 7.17
N GLY A 425 -6.91 -14.38 7.79
CA GLY A 425 -7.47 -15.45 8.63
C GLY A 425 -8.13 -16.57 7.82
N GLY A 426 -8.15 -17.78 8.39
CA GLY A 426 -8.81 -18.96 7.82
C GLY A 426 -10.32 -18.98 8.04
N SER A 427 -11.08 -19.55 7.10
CA SER A 427 -12.53 -19.74 7.22
C SER A 427 -12.90 -21.11 7.79
N THR A 428 -14.20 -21.46 7.79
CA THR A 428 -14.71 -22.76 8.23
C THR A 428 -15.69 -23.36 7.21
N TYR A 429 -15.70 -24.69 7.08
CA TYR A 429 -16.51 -25.41 6.09
C TYR A 429 -18.03 -25.35 6.37
N PHE A 430 -18.44 -25.36 7.64
CA PHE A 430 -19.86 -25.45 8.05
C PHE A 430 -20.58 -24.11 8.13
N ALA A 431 -19.85 -23.01 8.06
CA ALA A 431 -20.40 -21.67 7.98
C ALA A 431 -19.76 -20.96 6.78
N PRO A 432 -20.28 -21.16 5.55
CA PRO A 432 -19.77 -20.50 4.33
C PRO A 432 -19.78 -18.96 4.42
N GLN A 433 -20.52 -18.41 5.38
CA GLN A 433 -20.63 -17.00 5.70
C GLN A 433 -19.60 -16.53 6.76
N ALA A 434 -19.01 -17.45 7.54
CA ALA A 434 -17.97 -17.15 8.52
C ALA A 434 -16.61 -17.13 7.82
N ARG A 435 -16.27 -15.95 7.29
CA ARG A 435 -15.02 -15.70 6.59
C ARG A 435 -13.92 -15.29 7.56
N GLY A 436 -12.69 -15.77 7.39
CA GLY A 436 -11.54 -15.28 8.14
C GLY A 436 -11.26 -13.80 7.84
N GLY A 437 -10.65 -13.11 8.81
CA GLY A 437 -10.40 -11.67 8.78
C GLY A 437 -9.28 -11.28 7.81
N ASN A 438 -9.33 -10.07 7.28
CA ASN A 438 -8.26 -9.56 6.42
C ASN A 438 -7.02 -9.17 7.24
N GLY A 439 -5.82 -9.41 6.73
CA GLY A 439 -4.59 -8.91 7.33
C GLY A 439 -4.49 -7.38 7.26
N GLY A 440 -3.77 -6.79 8.21
CA GLY A 440 -3.55 -5.35 8.30
C GLY A 440 -2.47 -4.87 7.34
N SER A 441 -2.66 -3.69 6.74
CA SER A 441 -1.67 -3.06 5.87
C SER A 441 -0.75 -2.11 6.64
N ALA A 442 0.55 -2.16 6.35
CA ALA A 442 1.56 -1.31 6.98
C ALA A 442 1.58 0.09 6.33
N GLY A 443 2.33 1.04 6.91
CA GLY A 443 2.59 2.35 6.27
C GLY A 443 1.77 3.56 6.76
N TYR A 444 0.95 3.42 7.83
CA TYR A 444 0.23 4.54 8.44
C TYR A 444 0.85 4.95 9.79
N GLY A 445 2.09 5.44 9.84
CA GLY A 445 2.78 5.61 11.12
C GLY A 445 2.89 4.25 11.84
N PRO A 446 2.39 4.06 13.08
CA PRO A 446 2.26 2.72 13.65
C PRO A 446 1.41 1.82 12.72
N GLY A 447 1.86 0.62 12.39
CA GLY A 447 1.23 -0.31 11.47
C GLY A 447 -0.25 -0.55 11.81
N ARG A 448 -1.14 -0.65 10.80
CA ARG A 448 -2.58 -0.85 11.09
C ARG A 448 -2.87 -2.27 11.59
N ALA A 449 -3.89 -2.37 12.43
CA ALA A 449 -4.46 -3.66 12.83
C ALA A 449 -5.04 -4.43 11.66
N GLY A 450 -4.97 -5.75 11.74
CA GLY A 450 -5.72 -6.67 10.92
C GLY A 450 -7.21 -6.60 11.26
N ALA A 451 -8.05 -6.86 10.26
CA ALA A 451 -9.49 -6.89 10.43
C ALA A 451 -9.94 -8.16 11.16
N HIS A 452 -11.01 -8.05 11.94
CA HIS A 452 -11.66 -9.20 12.59
C HIS A 452 -12.29 -10.17 11.57
N GLY A 453 -12.38 -11.45 11.94
CA GLY A 453 -13.11 -12.46 11.17
C GLY A 453 -14.62 -12.16 11.09
N GLY A 454 -15.24 -12.49 9.96
CA GLY A 454 -16.63 -12.23 9.65
C GLY A 454 -17.63 -13.13 10.39
N SER A 455 -18.81 -12.56 10.67
CA SER A 455 -19.88 -13.15 11.47
C SER A 455 -20.97 -13.85 10.66
N GLY A 456 -20.91 -15.18 10.55
CA GLY A 456 -21.88 -15.99 9.80
C GLY A 456 -22.81 -16.88 10.63
N GLY A 457 -22.86 -16.75 11.97
CA GLY A 457 -23.66 -17.62 12.84
C GLY A 457 -23.47 -17.26 14.32
N GLN A 458 -24.27 -17.84 15.22
CA GLN A 458 -24.31 -17.53 16.66
C GLN A 458 -23.04 -17.90 17.47
N GLY A 459 -21.83 -17.78 16.91
CA GLY A 459 -20.55 -18.03 17.57
C GLY A 459 -19.75 -16.75 17.86
N ILE A 460 -18.79 -16.83 18.78
CA ILE A 460 -17.80 -15.79 19.10
C ILE A 460 -16.71 -15.83 18.02
N TYR A 461 -16.37 -14.71 17.37
CA TYR A 461 -15.46 -14.65 16.20
C TYR A 461 -13.99 -14.46 16.60
N GLY A 462 -13.06 -14.78 15.69
CA GLY A 462 -11.65 -14.46 15.85
C GLY A 462 -11.41 -12.97 15.68
N HIS A 463 -10.88 -12.31 16.71
CA HIS A 463 -10.51 -10.91 16.62
C HIS A 463 -9.30 -10.75 15.69
N GLY A 464 -9.33 -9.77 14.78
CA GLY A 464 -8.15 -9.39 14.00
C GLY A 464 -7.06 -8.92 14.95
N GLY A 465 -5.81 -9.24 14.61
CA GLY A 465 -4.65 -8.88 15.39
C GLY A 465 -4.40 -7.39 15.32
N ASP A 466 -4.15 -6.80 16.48
CA ASP A 466 -3.76 -5.40 16.58
C ASP A 466 -2.56 -5.09 15.68
N GLY A 467 -2.51 -3.85 15.19
CA GLY A 467 -1.40 -3.37 14.39
C GLY A 467 -0.20 -3.10 15.28
N ALA A 468 1.00 -3.06 14.69
CA ALA A 468 2.15 -2.56 15.40
C ALA A 468 1.88 -1.12 15.90
N HIS A 469 2.24 -0.82 17.16
CA HIS A 469 2.17 0.54 17.71
C HIS A 469 3.34 0.81 18.64
N GLU A 470 3.55 2.07 19.03
CA GLU A 470 4.76 2.55 19.71
C GLU A 470 5.20 1.76 20.96
N SER A 471 4.29 1.06 21.66
CA SER A 471 4.63 0.18 22.80
C SER A 471 4.72 -1.33 22.46
N LYS A 472 4.31 -1.72 21.25
CA LYS A 472 4.43 -3.07 20.65
C LYS A 472 4.80 -2.96 19.15
N PRO A 473 6.10 -2.92 18.80
CA PRO A 473 6.58 -2.66 17.43
C PRO A 473 6.33 -3.80 16.41
N ARG A 474 5.45 -4.75 16.72
CA ARG A 474 5.14 -5.96 15.96
C ARG A 474 3.68 -5.94 15.58
N GLY A 475 3.33 -6.34 14.36
CA GLY A 475 1.95 -6.71 14.07
C GLY A 475 1.54 -7.84 15.00
N ALA A 476 0.47 -7.65 15.76
CA ALA A 476 -0.07 -8.69 16.64
C ALA A 476 -0.85 -9.72 15.82
N ASP A 477 -1.09 -10.86 16.45
CA ASP A 477 -1.71 -12.02 15.84
C ASP A 477 -3.22 -11.88 15.75
N GLY A 478 -3.81 -12.40 14.66
CA GLY A 478 -5.24 -12.64 14.63
C GLY A 478 -5.61 -13.68 15.69
N GLU A 479 -6.53 -13.34 16.58
CA GLU A 479 -7.10 -14.26 17.58
C GLU A 479 -8.06 -15.28 16.94
N ASP A 480 -8.29 -16.37 17.67
CA ASP A 480 -9.27 -17.40 17.35
C ASP A 480 -10.69 -17.07 17.82
N SER A 481 -11.65 -17.83 17.31
CA SER A 481 -13.06 -17.85 17.75
C SER A 481 -13.31 -18.79 18.96
N ALA A 482 -14.26 -18.51 19.88
CA ALA A 482 -14.52 -19.32 21.10
C ALA A 482 -15.94 -19.99 21.25
N LYS A 483 -15.98 -21.14 21.98
CA LYS A 483 -17.00 -22.25 22.22
C LYS A 483 -18.49 -21.93 22.59
N PRO A 484 -19.48 -22.91 22.62
CA PRO A 484 -19.49 -24.39 22.35
C PRO A 484 -20.67 -24.92 21.44
N PRO A 485 -20.91 -26.26 21.26
CA PRO A 485 -20.03 -27.38 20.92
C PRO A 485 -20.37 -27.99 19.52
N LEU A 486 -19.39 -28.57 18.80
CA LEU A 486 -19.48 -29.51 17.65
C LEU A 486 -18.96 -29.06 16.27
N LEU A 487 -18.55 -27.81 16.02
CA LEU A 487 -18.10 -27.39 14.68
C LEU A 487 -16.73 -26.67 14.74
N GLY A 488 -15.77 -27.04 13.87
CA GLY A 488 -14.37 -26.58 13.91
C GLY A 488 -14.13 -25.10 13.51
N GLY A 489 -12.98 -24.53 13.91
CA GLY A 489 -12.60 -23.12 13.68
C GLY A 489 -11.42 -22.92 12.72
N GLY A 490 -11.37 -21.76 12.06
CA GLY A 490 -10.28 -21.38 11.15
C GLY A 490 -9.11 -20.71 11.89
N GLY A 491 -7.88 -20.90 11.39
CA GLY A 491 -6.66 -20.38 12.04
C GLY A 491 -6.46 -18.87 11.85
N GLY A 492 -5.84 -18.21 12.83
CA GLY A 492 -5.48 -16.79 12.76
C GLY A 492 -4.39 -16.46 11.73
N GLY A 493 -4.40 -15.23 11.23
CA GLY A 493 -3.34 -14.68 10.39
C GLY A 493 -2.13 -14.22 11.19
N GLY A 494 -0.91 -14.46 10.68
CA GLY A 494 0.33 -14.01 11.31
C GLY A 494 0.60 -12.52 11.10
N GLY A 495 1.17 -11.85 12.10
CA GLY A 495 1.48 -10.41 12.01
C GLY A 495 2.60 -10.07 11.01
N GLY A 496 2.61 -8.88 10.43
CA GLY A 496 3.67 -8.39 9.56
C GLY A 496 4.96 -8.05 10.34
N GLY A 497 6.12 -8.25 9.72
CA GLY A 497 7.41 -7.84 10.29
C GLY A 497 7.57 -6.33 10.26
N GLY A 498 8.12 -5.70 11.30
CA GLY A 498 8.25 -4.25 11.39
C GLY A 498 9.53 -3.78 12.06
N TYR A 499 9.71 -2.46 12.13
CA TYR A 499 10.75 -1.87 12.98
C TYR A 499 10.28 -1.85 14.45
N ALA A 500 11.02 -2.38 15.44
CA ALA A 500 12.32 -3.06 15.38
C ALA A 500 12.21 -4.60 15.47
N HIS A 501 11.03 -5.17 15.28
CA HIS A 501 10.72 -6.55 15.63
C HIS A 501 9.87 -7.31 14.59
N GLY A 502 10.06 -8.62 14.51
CA GLY A 502 9.26 -9.50 13.64
C GLY A 502 7.80 -9.66 14.11
N GLY A 503 6.92 -10.04 13.19
CA GLY A 503 5.49 -10.23 13.47
C GLY A 503 5.22 -11.37 14.46
N GLY A 504 4.08 -11.30 15.15
CA GLY A 504 3.57 -12.40 15.97
C GLY A 504 3.26 -13.65 15.13
N ARG A 505 3.13 -14.82 15.75
CA ARG A 505 2.67 -16.03 15.06
C ARG A 505 1.16 -16.18 15.28
N GLY A 506 0.38 -16.32 14.21
CA GLY A 506 -1.06 -16.58 14.32
C GLY A 506 -1.34 -17.75 15.28
N GLU A 507 -2.18 -17.51 16.29
CA GLU A 507 -2.54 -18.51 17.29
C GLU A 507 -3.54 -19.54 16.73
N SER A 508 -3.68 -20.67 17.43
CA SER A 508 -4.62 -21.75 17.09
C SER A 508 -4.93 -22.63 18.31
N ASN A 509 -5.89 -22.19 19.10
CA ASN A 509 -6.21 -22.73 20.41
C ASN A 509 -7.68 -23.18 20.51
N SER A 510 -8.55 -22.77 19.58
CA SER A 510 -10.01 -22.76 19.85
C SER A 510 -10.91 -23.38 18.77
N PHE A 511 -12.14 -23.70 19.20
CA PHE A 511 -13.13 -24.49 18.46
C PHE A 511 -14.37 -23.64 18.12
N GLY A 512 -14.61 -23.46 16.82
CA GLY A 512 -15.82 -22.88 16.21
C GLY A 512 -15.69 -21.41 15.85
N GLY A 513 -15.74 -21.06 14.55
CA GLY A 513 -15.71 -19.70 14.00
C GLY A 513 -14.48 -19.40 13.10
N ALA A 514 -14.47 -18.26 12.42
CA ALA A 514 -13.38 -17.89 11.49
C ALA A 514 -12.26 -17.10 12.19
N GLY A 515 -11.00 -17.34 11.80
CA GLY A 515 -9.83 -16.71 12.42
C GLY A 515 -9.67 -15.24 12.05
N GLY A 516 -9.13 -14.42 12.95
CA GLY A 516 -8.79 -13.03 12.64
C GLY A 516 -7.61 -12.88 11.68
N GLY A 517 -7.50 -11.76 10.97
CA GLY A 517 -6.30 -11.44 10.19
C GLY A 517 -5.19 -10.87 11.08
N GLY A 518 -3.92 -11.06 10.74
CA GLY A 518 -2.80 -10.51 11.50
C GLY A 518 -2.62 -9.01 11.28
N GLY A 519 -2.05 -8.29 12.26
CA GLY A 519 -1.72 -6.86 12.14
C GLY A 519 -0.49 -6.61 11.27
N ALA A 520 -0.33 -5.38 10.80
CA ALA A 520 0.82 -4.99 9.99
C ALA A 520 2.04 -4.61 10.85
N GLY A 521 3.23 -4.66 10.25
CA GLY A 521 4.47 -4.20 10.88
C GLY A 521 4.67 -2.68 10.78
N ASP A 522 5.45 -2.13 11.72
CA ASP A 522 5.84 -0.72 11.74
C ASP A 522 6.90 -0.38 10.67
N SER A 523 6.86 0.86 10.20
CA SER A 523 7.87 1.46 9.33
C SER A 523 8.72 2.49 10.05
N TYR A 524 9.93 2.74 9.57
CA TYR A 524 10.89 3.64 10.20
C TYR A 524 11.78 4.34 9.17
N ALA A 525 12.17 5.58 9.47
CA ALA A 525 13.25 6.29 8.79
C ALA A 525 14.09 7.05 9.83
N ASP A 526 15.41 6.96 9.73
CA ASP A 526 16.33 7.61 10.66
C ASP A 526 16.24 9.14 10.52
N PRO A 527 15.74 9.88 11.52
CA PRO A 527 15.51 11.31 11.39
C PRO A 527 16.79 12.14 11.29
N THR A 528 17.95 11.57 11.61
CA THR A 528 19.24 12.26 11.56
C THR A 528 19.99 12.01 10.25
N ARG A 529 19.70 10.89 9.57
CA ARG A 529 20.41 10.46 8.35
C ARG A 529 19.53 10.30 7.13
N THR A 530 18.23 10.48 7.29
CA THR A 530 17.27 10.56 6.19
C THR A 530 16.54 11.89 6.19
N ARG A 531 16.07 12.32 5.02
CA ARG A 531 15.27 13.55 4.85
C ARG A 531 14.04 13.25 4.02
N GLY A 532 12.98 14.01 4.28
CA GLY A 532 11.75 13.96 3.48
C GLY A 532 11.05 12.60 3.49
N ALA A 533 11.20 11.82 4.57
CA ALA A 533 10.61 10.49 4.66
C ALA A 533 9.09 10.55 4.57
N THR A 534 8.51 9.82 3.62
CA THR A 534 7.06 9.58 3.54
C THR A 534 6.75 8.12 3.84
N PHE A 535 5.62 7.89 4.49
CA PHE A 535 5.13 6.57 4.86
C PHE A 535 3.74 6.41 4.28
N GLU A 536 3.58 5.41 3.44
CA GLU A 536 2.34 5.10 2.75
C GLU A 536 2.10 3.60 2.81
N PRO A 537 0.84 3.14 2.77
CA PRO A 537 0.57 1.75 2.43
C PRO A 537 1.13 1.41 1.06
N GLY A 538 1.80 0.28 0.97
CA GLY A 538 2.05 -0.36 -0.30
C GLY A 538 0.73 -0.77 -0.92
N ALA A 539 0.69 -0.76 -2.25
CA ALA A 539 -0.49 -1.12 -3.01
C ALA A 539 -0.25 -2.36 -3.88
N ASP A 540 0.85 -3.09 -3.65
CA ASP A 540 1.22 -4.31 -4.35
C ASP A 540 1.06 -5.55 -3.47
N GLY A 541 0.71 -6.67 -4.11
CA GLY A 541 0.72 -7.99 -3.49
C GLY A 541 2.03 -8.72 -3.81
N GLY A 542 2.56 -9.46 -2.85
CA GLY A 542 3.76 -10.29 -3.04
C GLY A 542 5.00 -9.75 -2.32
N ASN A 543 6.18 -10.04 -2.89
CA ASN A 543 7.46 -9.66 -2.31
C ASN A 543 7.65 -8.14 -2.30
N GLY A 544 8.46 -7.65 -1.37
CA GLY A 544 8.92 -6.27 -1.36
C GLY A 544 9.91 -5.97 -2.49
N VAL A 545 10.26 -4.69 -2.60
CA VAL A 545 11.29 -4.18 -3.51
C VAL A 545 12.03 -3.04 -2.83
N VAL A 546 13.33 -2.90 -3.10
CA VAL A 546 14.11 -1.71 -2.71
C VAL A 546 14.73 -1.10 -3.94
N ILE A 547 14.54 0.20 -4.11
CA ILE A 547 15.00 0.97 -5.26
C ILE A 547 15.82 2.13 -4.74
N LEU A 548 17.07 2.22 -5.21
CA LEU A 548 17.98 3.31 -4.90
C LEU A 548 18.19 4.13 -6.17
N LEU A 549 17.69 5.36 -6.15
CA LEU A 549 17.82 6.31 -7.23
C LEU A 549 18.95 7.29 -6.90
N TYR A 550 19.93 7.43 -7.79
CA TYR A 550 21.11 8.25 -7.54
C TYR A 550 21.69 8.81 -8.84
N THR A 551 22.41 9.93 -8.72
CA THR A 551 23.21 10.50 -9.81
C THR A 551 24.68 10.18 -9.56
N PRO A 552 25.34 9.42 -10.45
CA PRO A 552 26.76 9.09 -10.33
C PRO A 552 27.68 10.26 -10.65
#